data_AF-A0A6P8GN31-F1
#
_entry.id   AF-A0A6P8GN31-F1
#
_cell.length_a   1.000
_cell.length_b   1.000
_cell.length_c   1.000
_cell.angle_alpha   90.00
_cell.angle_beta   90.00
_cell.angle_gamma   90.00
#
_symmetry.space_group_name_H-M   'P 1'
#
loop_
_entity.id
_entity.type
_entity.pdbx_description
1 polymer ?
#
loop_
_entity_poly.entity_id
_entity_poly.type
_entity_poly.pdbx_seq_one_letter_code
_entity_poly.pdbx_strand_id
1 'polypeptide(L)'
;MHMCDVVYLRRFGLRFLRTIVTAFRQVSRNRMDSVETDLDLEFNETSTEPLPQSSEVVETLVNAVNDNSSGFNVDVRVDSIVVTSAPNSTGIPQFRTNETFTADLLNSTSDAFRTRSSLLKRELEPFFFEDFQPDFISLTPRSFSNGSIIHMTDINVPFNTTFPNDAQIIATLTRAALSGNLSITITFINGTGRQTCYSSKQGLIIEGETVQ
;
A
#
# COMPACT_ATOMS: atom_id res chain seq x y z
N MET A 1 11.02 -21.54 -2.54
CA MET A 1 10.70 -20.25 -1.90
C MET A 1 11.77 -19.28 -2.38
N HIS A 2 11.40 -18.18 -3.04
CA HIS A 2 12.40 -17.26 -3.58
C HIS A 2 13.01 -16.45 -2.44
N MET A 3 14.26 -15.99 -2.58
CA MET A 3 14.94 -15.37 -1.44
C MET A 3 14.27 -14.05 -1.01
N CYS A 4 13.77 -13.28 -1.98
CA CYS A 4 12.97 -12.09 -1.70
C CYS A 4 11.70 -12.42 -0.91
N ASP A 5 11.07 -13.59 -1.13
CA ASP A 5 9.92 -14.02 -0.31
C ASP A 5 10.30 -14.16 1.16
N VAL A 6 11.44 -14.80 1.45
CA VAL A 6 11.94 -14.99 2.83
C VAL A 6 12.24 -13.64 3.49
N VAL A 7 12.93 -12.75 2.77
CA VAL A 7 13.33 -11.42 3.24
C VAL A 7 12.12 -10.55 3.56
N TYR A 8 11.18 -10.42 2.62
CA TYR A 8 10.02 -9.55 2.79
C TYR A 8 8.96 -10.13 3.73
N LEU A 9 8.77 -11.46 3.75
CA LEU A 9 7.91 -12.13 4.74
C LEU A 9 8.47 -11.95 6.17
N ARG A 10 9.79 -11.99 6.35
CA ARG A 10 10.42 -11.76 7.67
C ARG A 10 10.27 -10.31 8.13
N ARG A 11 10.29 -9.34 7.22
CA ARG A 11 10.13 -7.90 7.55
C ARG A 11 8.68 -7.49 7.80
N PHE A 12 7.76 -7.92 6.94
CA PHE A 12 6.39 -7.42 6.86
C PHE A 12 5.34 -8.45 7.32
N GLY A 13 5.73 -9.69 7.59
CA GLY A 13 4.81 -10.75 8.01
C GLY A 13 3.73 -11.04 6.96
N LEU A 14 2.54 -11.44 7.41
CA LEU A 14 1.37 -11.79 6.58
C LEU A 14 0.82 -10.64 5.71
N ARG A 15 1.42 -9.45 5.82
CA ARG A 15 1.10 -8.29 4.98
C ARG A 15 1.81 -8.35 3.63
N PHE A 16 2.94 -9.02 3.54
CA PHE A 16 3.57 -9.40 2.28
C PHE A 16 2.99 -10.74 1.81
N LEU A 17 2.64 -10.85 0.52
CA LEU A 17 2.08 -12.07 -0.05
C LEU A 17 3.15 -12.89 -0.80
N ARG A 18 3.82 -12.28 -1.78
CA ARG A 18 4.84 -12.91 -2.63
C ARG A 18 5.63 -11.92 -3.46
N THR A 19 6.77 -12.37 -3.94
CA THR A 19 7.54 -11.74 -5.02
C THR A 19 7.18 -12.38 -6.35
N ILE A 20 7.09 -11.58 -7.41
CA ILE A 20 6.92 -12.05 -8.79
C ILE A 20 8.10 -11.53 -9.61
N VAL A 21 8.84 -12.43 -10.27
CA VAL A 21 9.84 -12.03 -11.27
C VAL A 21 9.11 -11.71 -12.57
N THR A 22 9.26 -10.48 -13.07
CA THR A 22 8.58 -10.02 -14.28
C THR A 22 9.50 -10.00 -15.50
N ALA A 23 10.80 -9.75 -15.32
CA ALA A 23 11.80 -9.87 -16.38
C ALA A 23 13.21 -10.15 -15.85
N PHE A 24 14.05 -10.71 -16.73
CA PHE A 24 15.50 -10.65 -16.63
C PHE A 24 16.04 -9.90 -17.84
N ARG A 25 17.03 -9.03 -17.65
CA ARG A 25 17.65 -8.23 -18.72
C ARG A 25 19.17 -8.31 -18.59
N GLN A 26 19.86 -8.62 -19.68
CA GLN A 26 21.31 -8.54 -19.71
C GLN A 26 21.75 -7.09 -19.83
N VAL A 27 22.56 -6.62 -18.89
CA VAL A 27 23.24 -5.33 -18.92
C VAL A 27 24.71 -5.59 -19.24
N SER A 28 25.08 -5.43 -20.50
CA SER A 28 26.48 -5.51 -20.94
C SER A 28 27.10 -4.12 -20.92
N ARG A 29 27.95 -3.84 -19.93
CA ARG A 29 28.70 -2.57 -19.83
C ARG A 29 30.20 -2.83 -19.99
N ASN A 30 30.66 -2.77 -21.24
CA ASN A 30 32.07 -2.64 -21.67
C ASN A 30 33.10 -3.70 -21.24
N ARG A 31 32.81 -4.63 -20.30
CA ARG A 31 33.53 -5.92 -20.06
C ARG A 31 32.97 -6.82 -18.96
N MET A 32 31.88 -6.44 -18.28
CA MET A 32 31.09 -7.33 -17.43
C MET A 32 29.68 -7.46 -18.02
N ASP A 33 29.15 -8.69 -18.02
CA ASP A 33 27.75 -8.98 -18.23
C ASP A 33 27.08 -9.13 -16.86
N SER A 34 26.26 -8.15 -16.46
CA SER A 34 25.38 -8.28 -15.30
C SER A 34 23.94 -8.59 -15.73
N VAL A 35 23.14 -9.16 -14.83
CA VAL A 35 21.72 -9.46 -15.08
C VAL A 35 20.85 -8.58 -14.17
N GLU A 36 20.19 -7.58 -14.76
CA GLU A 36 19.07 -6.88 -14.13
C GLU A 36 17.87 -7.85 -14.01
N THR A 37 17.19 -7.82 -12.87
CA THR A 37 15.99 -8.61 -12.58
C THR A 37 14.87 -7.68 -12.13
N ASP A 38 13.79 -7.58 -12.91
CA ASP A 38 12.60 -6.81 -12.51
C ASP A 38 11.73 -7.68 -11.58
N LEU A 39 11.39 -7.18 -10.38
CA LEU A 39 10.49 -7.84 -9.43
C LEU A 39 9.32 -6.95 -9.01
N ASP A 40 8.12 -7.53 -9.05
CA ASP A 40 6.93 -6.99 -8.39
C ASP A 40 6.76 -7.62 -6.99
N LEU A 41 6.31 -6.82 -6.03
CA LEU A 41 6.02 -7.25 -4.67
C LEU A 41 4.53 -7.11 -4.40
N GLU A 42 3.83 -8.23 -4.23
CA GLU A 42 2.42 -8.21 -3.85
C GLU A 42 2.28 -8.07 -2.33
N PHE A 43 1.54 -7.05 -1.90
CA PHE A 43 1.12 -6.84 -0.53
C PHE A 43 -0.38 -7.10 -0.38
N ASN A 44 -0.79 -7.52 0.81
CA ASN A 44 -2.18 -7.83 1.10
C ASN A 44 -3.01 -6.55 1.18
N GLU A 45 -3.79 -6.27 0.14
CA GLU A 45 -4.70 -5.11 0.04
C GLU A 45 -5.77 -5.09 1.14
N THR A 46 -6.14 -6.24 1.71
CA THR A 46 -7.07 -6.32 2.86
C THR A 46 -6.44 -5.90 4.18
N SER A 47 -5.12 -5.68 4.22
CA SER A 47 -4.40 -5.19 5.40
C SER A 47 -4.96 -3.86 5.90
N THR A 48 -4.98 -3.71 7.23
CA THR A 48 -5.30 -2.44 7.90
C THR A 48 -4.07 -1.57 8.14
N GLU A 49 -2.87 -2.07 7.83
CA GLU A 49 -1.63 -1.32 7.92
C GLU A 49 -1.26 -0.72 6.55
N PRO A 50 -0.83 0.55 6.50
CA PRO A 50 -0.58 1.28 5.26
C PRO A 50 0.53 0.65 4.43
N LEU A 51 0.43 0.70 3.10
CA LEU A 51 1.44 0.19 2.16
C LEU A 51 2.86 0.66 2.55
N PRO A 52 3.88 -0.23 2.47
CA PRO A 52 5.19 0.08 3.01
C PRO A 52 5.83 1.15 2.13
N GLN A 53 6.50 2.11 2.74
CA GLN A 53 7.18 3.15 1.98
C GLN A 53 8.30 2.52 1.15
N SER A 54 8.53 3.01 -0.07
CA SER A 54 9.52 2.40 -0.97
C SER A 54 10.95 2.43 -0.40
N SER A 55 11.25 3.38 0.50
CA SER A 55 12.47 3.37 1.30
C SER A 55 12.57 2.14 2.22
N GLU A 56 11.49 1.75 2.91
CA GLU A 56 11.46 0.54 3.74
C GLU A 56 11.66 -0.73 2.89
N VAL A 57 11.10 -0.75 1.67
CA VAL A 57 11.26 -1.86 0.73
C VAL A 57 12.71 -2.00 0.26
N VAL A 58 13.35 -0.89 -0.11
CA VAL A 58 14.79 -0.83 -0.49
C VAL A 58 15.67 -1.23 0.69
N GLU A 59 15.51 -0.58 1.85
CA GLU A 59 16.29 -0.85 3.06
C GLU A 59 16.19 -2.32 3.48
N THR A 60 15.01 -2.94 3.34
CA THR A 60 14.80 -4.34 3.71
C THR A 60 15.65 -5.28 2.86
N LEU A 61 15.74 -5.04 1.54
CA LEU A 61 16.58 -5.87 0.67
C LEU A 61 18.06 -5.52 0.77
N VAL A 62 18.41 -4.23 0.87
CA VAL A 62 19.80 -3.78 1.11
C VAL A 62 20.36 -4.39 2.40
N ASN A 63 19.59 -4.39 3.49
CA ASN A 63 19.99 -5.01 4.74
C ASN A 63 20.15 -6.53 4.61
N ALA A 64 19.28 -7.20 3.83
CA ALA A 64 19.41 -8.63 3.59
C ALA A 64 20.66 -8.97 2.75
N VAL A 65 20.93 -8.23 1.67
CA VAL A 65 22.13 -8.44 0.82
C VAL A 65 23.43 -8.23 1.62
N ASN A 66 23.48 -7.25 2.53
CA ASN A 66 24.63 -7.02 3.40
C ASN A 66 24.73 -8.02 4.58
N ASP A 67 23.67 -8.76 4.89
CA ASP A 67 23.66 -9.80 5.90
C ASP A 67 24.09 -11.14 5.27
N ASN A 68 25.31 -11.59 5.59
CA ASN A 68 25.86 -12.86 5.12
C ASN A 68 25.02 -14.10 5.51
N SER A 69 24.02 -13.98 6.40
CA SER A 69 23.07 -15.05 6.75
C SER A 69 21.82 -15.10 5.85
N SER A 70 21.65 -14.15 4.93
CA SER A 70 20.51 -14.08 4.00
C SER A 70 20.50 -15.20 2.95
N GLY A 71 21.64 -15.80 2.64
CA GLY A 71 21.73 -16.94 1.71
C GLY A 71 21.59 -16.58 0.22
N PHE A 72 21.74 -15.30 -0.17
CA PHE A 72 21.93 -14.96 -1.59
C PHE A 72 23.22 -15.63 -2.11
N ASN A 73 23.10 -16.43 -3.19
CA ASN A 73 24.22 -17.11 -3.85
C ASN A 73 24.69 -16.35 -5.11
N VAL A 74 24.48 -15.04 -5.14
CA VAL A 74 24.75 -14.13 -6.26
C VAL A 74 25.25 -12.83 -5.64
N ASP A 75 26.29 -12.22 -6.21
CA ASP A 75 26.74 -10.90 -5.76
C ASP A 75 25.76 -9.85 -6.29
N VAL A 76 25.18 -9.04 -5.39
CA VAL A 76 24.11 -8.09 -5.70
C VAL A 76 24.59 -6.68 -5.38
N ARG A 77 24.58 -5.81 -6.40
CA ARG A 77 24.98 -4.41 -6.25
C ARG A 77 23.91 -3.63 -5.49
N VAL A 78 24.17 -3.33 -4.21
CA VAL A 78 23.21 -2.66 -3.31
C VAL A 78 22.78 -1.27 -3.79
N ASP A 79 23.62 -0.57 -4.54
CA ASP A 79 23.34 0.73 -5.18
C ASP A 79 22.48 0.60 -6.45
N SER A 80 22.40 -0.60 -7.06
CA SER A 80 21.47 -0.91 -8.14
C SER A 80 20.05 -1.21 -7.66
N ILE A 81 19.85 -1.46 -6.36
CA ILE A 81 18.54 -1.77 -5.77
C ILE A 81 17.69 -0.51 -5.78
N VAL A 82 17.02 -0.31 -6.92
CA VAL A 82 16.10 0.77 -7.17
C VAL A 82 14.76 0.22 -7.59
N VAL A 83 13.77 1.08 -7.46
CA VAL A 83 12.40 0.64 -7.45
C VAL A 83 11.72 1.71 -8.38
N THR A 84 11.05 1.28 -9.46
CA THR A 84 10.46 2.05 -10.59
C THR A 84 8.95 2.48 -10.55
N SER A 85 7.95 1.62 -10.29
CA SER A 85 6.49 1.94 -10.12
C SER A 85 5.77 1.39 -8.85
N ALA A 86 5.15 2.24 -8.01
CA ALA A 86 4.38 1.85 -6.80
C ALA A 86 2.99 2.52 -6.77
N PRO A 87 2.03 2.01 -5.98
CA PRO A 87 0.75 2.68 -5.74
C PRO A 87 0.93 4.10 -5.20
N ASN A 88 0.10 5.03 -5.68
CA ASN A 88 0.02 6.37 -5.12
C ASN A 88 -1.15 6.44 -4.12
N SER A 89 -0.98 7.22 -3.05
CA SER A 89 -2.01 7.45 -2.03
C SER A 89 -2.38 8.93 -1.94
N THR A 90 -3.68 9.21 -1.79
CA THR A 90 -4.17 10.55 -1.43
C THR A 90 -5.31 10.48 -0.43
N GLY A 91 -5.43 11.50 0.42
CA GLY A 91 -6.50 11.60 1.40
C GLY A 91 -7.85 11.85 0.74
N ILE A 92 -8.87 11.07 1.12
CA ILE A 92 -10.25 11.30 0.67
C ILE A 92 -10.97 12.33 1.56
N PRO A 93 -12.07 12.95 1.07
CA PRO A 93 -13.02 13.70 1.89
C PRO A 93 -13.34 12.99 3.22
N GLN A 94 -13.14 13.69 4.34
CA GLN A 94 -13.41 13.16 5.66
C GLN A 94 -14.91 12.87 5.82
N PHE A 95 -15.27 11.76 6.43
CA PHE A 95 -16.66 11.44 6.75
C PHE A 95 -16.80 11.02 8.20
N ARG A 96 -18.02 11.08 8.72
CA ARG A 96 -18.34 10.82 10.11
C ARG A 96 -19.44 9.78 10.23
N THR A 97 -19.24 8.81 11.09
CA THR A 97 -20.27 7.80 11.41
C THR A 97 -20.78 7.98 12.85
N ASN A 98 -21.96 7.44 13.17
CA ASN A 98 -22.68 7.74 14.43
C ASN A 98 -22.19 6.99 15.68
N GLU A 99 -21.26 6.06 15.58
CA GLU A 99 -20.86 5.22 16.70
C GLU A 99 -20.04 5.98 17.76
N THR A 100 -20.02 5.42 18.96
CA THR A 100 -19.27 5.93 20.10
C THR A 100 -17.77 5.85 19.84
N PHE A 101 -17.11 7.00 19.93
CA PHE A 101 -15.66 7.09 19.89
C PHE A 101 -15.03 6.60 21.21
N THR A 102 -14.02 5.73 21.13
CA THR A 102 -13.20 5.30 22.28
C THR A 102 -11.76 5.81 22.11
N ALA A 103 -11.04 5.99 23.23
CA ALA A 103 -9.67 6.52 23.19
C ALA A 103 -8.69 5.61 22.42
N ASP A 104 -8.93 4.30 22.40
CA ASP A 104 -8.09 3.32 21.69
C ASP A 104 -8.07 3.54 20.17
N LEU A 105 -9.10 4.20 19.61
CA LEU A 105 -9.15 4.59 18.19
C LEU A 105 -8.13 5.67 17.81
N LEU A 106 -7.48 6.32 18.78
CA LEU A 106 -6.34 7.22 18.53
C LEU A 106 -5.04 6.46 18.25
N ASN A 107 -4.94 5.20 18.69
CA ASN A 107 -3.74 4.39 18.54
C ASN A 107 -3.90 3.43 17.34
N SER A 108 -3.19 3.68 16.25
CA SER A 108 -3.22 2.87 15.03
C SER A 108 -2.81 1.40 15.23
N THR A 109 -2.11 1.09 16.32
CA THR A 109 -1.69 -0.28 16.67
C THR A 109 -2.72 -1.04 17.52
N SER A 110 -3.79 -0.39 17.99
CA SER A 110 -4.80 -1.01 18.85
C SER A 110 -5.74 -1.95 18.08
N ASP A 111 -6.28 -2.95 18.79
CA ASP A 111 -7.30 -3.85 18.23
C ASP A 111 -8.59 -3.09 17.87
N ALA A 112 -8.93 -2.03 18.61
CA ALA A 112 -10.06 -1.16 18.30
C ALA A 112 -9.86 -0.45 16.96
N PHE A 113 -8.68 0.12 16.72
CA PHE A 113 -8.34 0.77 15.45
C PHE A 113 -8.35 -0.24 14.31
N ARG A 114 -7.64 -1.37 14.45
CA ARG A 114 -7.57 -2.42 13.43
C ARG A 114 -8.95 -2.97 13.08
N THR A 115 -9.78 -3.29 14.07
CA THR A 115 -11.16 -3.74 13.88
C THR A 115 -11.98 -2.69 13.13
N ARG A 116 -11.84 -1.40 13.49
CA ARG A 116 -12.55 -0.31 12.84
C ARG A 116 -12.12 -0.10 11.39
N SER A 117 -10.83 -0.22 11.11
CA SER A 117 -10.26 -0.12 9.77
C SER A 117 -10.70 -1.27 8.87
N SER A 118 -10.69 -2.52 9.36
CA SER A 118 -11.23 -3.68 8.63
C SER A 118 -12.72 -3.52 8.31
N LEU A 119 -13.50 -3.00 9.26
CA LEU A 119 -14.93 -2.74 9.07
C LEU A 119 -15.20 -1.71 7.97
N LEU A 120 -14.48 -0.58 8.02
CA LEU A 120 -14.56 0.48 7.00
C LEU A 120 -14.21 -0.05 5.61
N LYS A 121 -13.09 -0.78 5.49
CA LYS A 121 -12.64 -1.38 4.22
C LYS A 121 -13.72 -2.31 3.66
N ARG A 122 -14.15 -3.30 4.45
CA ARG A 122 -15.19 -4.27 4.06
C ARG A 122 -16.48 -3.63 3.56
N GLU A 123 -16.90 -2.51 4.14
CA GLU A 123 -18.19 -1.89 3.83
C GLU A 123 -18.11 -0.81 2.74
N LEU A 124 -16.96 -0.16 2.53
CA LEU A 124 -16.82 0.92 1.55
C LEU A 124 -16.08 0.51 0.27
N GLU A 125 -15.08 -0.38 0.35
CA GLU A 125 -14.29 -0.80 -0.82
C GLU A 125 -15.12 -1.34 -1.99
N PRO A 126 -16.24 -2.08 -1.79
CA PRO A 126 -17.11 -2.50 -2.90
C PRO A 126 -17.68 -1.33 -3.71
N PHE A 127 -18.03 -0.21 -3.06
CA PHE A 127 -18.57 0.98 -3.73
C PHE A 127 -17.48 1.75 -4.48
N PHE A 128 -16.29 1.85 -3.89
CA PHE A 128 -15.12 2.48 -4.53
C PHE A 128 -14.62 1.64 -5.72
N PHE A 129 -14.61 0.31 -5.61
CA PHE A 129 -14.29 -0.59 -6.71
C PHE A 129 -15.28 -0.42 -7.87
N GLU A 130 -16.59 -0.38 -7.59
CA GLU A 130 -17.62 -0.18 -8.62
C GLU A 130 -17.43 1.14 -9.38
N ASP A 131 -17.20 2.24 -8.66
CA ASP A 131 -17.11 3.60 -9.24
C ASP A 131 -15.73 3.93 -9.86
N PHE A 132 -14.65 3.27 -9.44
CA PHE A 132 -13.27 3.62 -9.79
C PHE A 132 -12.41 2.47 -10.38
N GLN A 133 -12.99 1.30 -10.68
CA GLN A 133 -12.33 0.27 -11.49
C GLN A 133 -11.89 0.80 -12.88
N PRO A 134 -10.76 0.32 -13.44
CA PRO A 134 -9.84 -0.69 -12.89
C PRO A 134 -8.79 -0.09 -11.93
N ASP A 135 -8.85 1.21 -11.67
CA ASP A 135 -7.82 2.03 -11.04
C ASP A 135 -7.91 2.10 -9.50
N PHE A 136 -8.82 1.36 -8.88
CA PHE A 136 -8.95 1.26 -7.43
C PHE A 136 -8.19 0.05 -6.89
N ILE A 137 -7.26 0.29 -5.95
CA ILE A 137 -6.54 -0.77 -5.22
C ILE A 137 -7.20 -1.01 -3.86
N SER A 138 -7.24 0.01 -3.00
CA SER A 138 -7.76 -0.13 -1.64
C SER A 138 -8.01 1.21 -0.95
N LEU A 139 -8.75 1.17 0.16
CA LEU A 139 -8.79 2.21 1.18
C LEU A 139 -7.81 1.89 2.31
N THR A 140 -7.14 2.92 2.83
CA THR A 140 -6.24 2.85 3.98
C THR A 140 -6.68 3.86 5.04
N PRO A 141 -7.42 3.44 6.07
CA PRO A 141 -7.77 4.30 7.20
C PRO A 141 -6.50 4.73 7.95
N ARG A 142 -6.28 6.04 8.03
CA ARG A 142 -5.05 6.65 8.56
C ARG A 142 -5.19 7.04 10.03
N SER A 143 -6.33 7.61 10.40
CA SER A 143 -6.64 8.02 11.77
C SER A 143 -8.14 8.16 12.00
N PHE A 144 -8.56 7.96 13.25
CA PHE A 144 -9.91 8.27 13.71
C PHE A 144 -9.86 9.40 14.74
N SER A 145 -10.89 10.26 14.78
CA SER A 145 -11.00 11.31 15.81
C SER A 145 -12.41 11.45 16.39
N ASN A 146 -12.51 12.25 17.45
CA ASN A 146 -13.73 12.43 18.24
C ASN A 146 -14.84 13.22 17.51
N GLY A 147 -16.03 13.24 18.11
CA GLY A 147 -17.22 13.96 17.60
C GLY A 147 -18.34 13.08 17.04
N SER A 148 -18.42 11.81 17.46
CA SER A 148 -18.81 10.64 16.63
C SER A 148 -17.70 10.32 15.62
N ILE A 149 -17.40 9.05 15.35
CA ILE A 149 -16.11 8.66 14.71
C ILE A 149 -15.92 9.37 13.37
N ILE A 150 -14.95 10.29 13.32
CA ILE A 150 -14.47 10.94 12.09
C ILE A 150 -13.36 10.08 11.50
N HIS A 151 -13.45 9.77 10.22
CA HIS A 151 -12.52 8.93 9.48
C HIS A 151 -11.63 9.79 8.59
N MET A 152 -10.31 9.68 8.78
CA MET A 152 -9.32 10.15 7.80
C MET A 152 -8.77 8.92 7.08
N THR A 153 -9.00 8.82 5.78
CA THR A 153 -8.67 7.64 4.97
C THR A 153 -7.93 8.07 3.71
N ASP A 154 -7.02 7.24 3.25
CA ASP A 154 -6.37 7.37 1.94
C ASP A 154 -7.01 6.41 0.93
N ILE A 155 -7.12 6.84 -0.32
CA ILE A 155 -7.39 5.98 -1.48
C ILE A 155 -6.06 5.63 -2.16
N ASN A 156 -5.85 4.34 -2.42
CA ASN A 156 -4.70 3.81 -3.14
C ASN A 156 -5.09 3.52 -4.59
N VAL A 157 -4.29 4.00 -5.53
CA VAL A 157 -4.46 3.80 -6.98
C VAL A 157 -3.12 3.39 -7.61
N PRO A 158 -3.10 2.80 -8.82
CA PRO A 158 -1.87 2.43 -9.50
C PRO A 158 -0.90 3.59 -9.74
N PHE A 159 0.32 3.23 -10.13
CA PHE A 159 1.33 4.21 -10.47
C PHE A 159 0.91 5.03 -11.72
N ASN A 160 1.12 6.36 -11.69
CA ASN A 160 0.68 7.34 -12.70
C ASN A 160 -0.85 7.46 -12.94
N THR A 161 -1.71 6.82 -12.15
CA THR A 161 -3.16 6.99 -12.26
C THR A 161 -3.62 8.38 -11.81
N THR A 162 -4.65 8.92 -12.46
CA THR A 162 -5.32 10.16 -12.02
C THR A 162 -6.27 9.86 -10.87
N PHE A 163 -6.09 10.51 -9.72
CA PHE A 163 -6.98 10.33 -8.57
C PHE A 163 -8.42 10.80 -8.88
N PRO A 164 -9.44 10.09 -8.39
CA PRO A 164 -10.80 10.62 -8.31
C PRO A 164 -10.84 11.95 -7.56
N ASN A 165 -11.62 12.91 -8.03
CA ASN A 165 -11.78 14.19 -7.35
C ASN A 165 -12.78 14.10 -6.18
N ASP A 166 -12.72 15.07 -5.26
CA ASP A 166 -13.57 15.13 -4.07
C ASP A 166 -15.06 14.95 -4.39
N ALA A 167 -15.59 15.54 -5.48
CA ALA A 167 -17.00 15.43 -5.82
C ALA A 167 -17.39 13.99 -6.24
N GLN A 168 -16.50 13.29 -6.95
CA GLN A 168 -16.70 11.87 -7.27
C GLN A 168 -16.67 11.02 -5.99
N ILE A 169 -15.71 11.26 -5.09
CA ILE A 169 -15.60 10.49 -3.85
C ILE A 169 -16.78 10.75 -2.90
N ILE A 170 -17.26 12.00 -2.82
CA ILE A 170 -18.48 12.35 -2.07
C ILE A 170 -19.70 11.65 -2.67
N ALA A 171 -19.79 11.53 -3.99
CA ALA A 171 -20.86 10.79 -4.65
C ALA A 171 -20.81 9.29 -4.31
N THR A 172 -19.62 8.66 -4.29
CA THR A 172 -19.43 7.26 -3.85
C THR A 172 -19.77 7.05 -2.37
N LEU A 173 -19.33 7.94 -1.48
CA LEU A 173 -19.65 7.87 -0.04
C LEU A 173 -21.16 8.09 0.22
N THR A 174 -21.81 8.95 -0.56
CA THR A 174 -23.27 9.12 -0.54
C THR A 174 -23.98 7.88 -1.11
N ARG A 175 -23.43 7.32 -2.20
CA ARG A 175 -23.61 5.97 -2.74
C ARG A 175 -23.79 4.92 -1.63
N ALA A 176 -22.72 4.74 -0.87
CA ALA A 176 -22.65 3.80 0.25
C ALA A 176 -23.66 4.13 1.35
N ALA A 177 -23.72 5.39 1.80
CA ALA A 177 -24.61 5.82 2.89
C ALA A 177 -26.10 5.56 2.61
N LEU A 178 -26.54 5.74 1.36
CA LEU A 178 -27.93 5.53 0.93
C LEU A 178 -28.26 4.07 0.58
N SER A 179 -27.27 3.18 0.52
CA SER A 179 -27.46 1.78 0.11
C SER A 179 -28.31 0.95 1.07
N GLY A 180 -28.38 1.32 2.35
CA GLY A 180 -28.99 0.52 3.41
C GLY A 180 -28.22 -0.74 3.80
N ASN A 181 -27.06 -1.01 3.17
CA ASN A 181 -26.28 -2.25 3.35
C ASN A 181 -25.09 -2.11 4.33
N LEU A 182 -24.80 -0.89 4.81
CA LEU A 182 -23.75 -0.63 5.78
C LEU A 182 -24.22 -0.99 7.19
N SER A 183 -23.34 -1.56 8.02
CA SER A 183 -23.59 -1.63 9.48
C SER A 183 -23.23 -0.32 10.17
N ILE A 184 -22.36 0.50 9.56
CA ILE A 184 -22.02 1.85 10.01
C ILE A 184 -23.00 2.88 9.41
N THR A 185 -23.52 3.82 10.22
CA THR A 185 -24.35 4.93 9.68
C THR A 185 -23.48 6.14 9.42
N ILE A 186 -23.22 6.47 8.14
CA ILE A 186 -22.58 7.74 7.76
C ILE A 186 -23.57 8.89 8.01
N THR A 187 -23.16 9.89 8.77
CA THR A 187 -23.99 11.04 9.19
C THR A 187 -23.55 12.37 8.60
N PHE A 188 -22.32 12.45 8.10
CA PHE A 188 -21.74 13.66 7.51
C PHE A 188 -20.58 13.28 6.59
N ILE A 189 -20.42 14.01 5.49
CA ILE A 189 -19.28 13.94 4.58
C ILE A 189 -18.80 15.38 4.37
N ASN A 190 -17.53 15.65 4.70
CA ASN A 190 -16.93 16.97 4.61
C ASN A 190 -16.42 17.21 3.18
N GLY A 191 -16.99 18.17 2.47
CA GLY A 191 -16.61 18.52 1.10
C GLY A 191 -15.26 19.25 0.94
N THR A 192 -14.28 18.99 1.80
CA THR A 192 -12.95 19.63 1.76
C THR A 192 -11.83 18.61 2.04
N GLY A 193 -11.40 17.89 1.01
CA GLY A 193 -10.21 17.04 1.05
C GLY A 193 -8.92 17.87 1.12
N ARG A 194 -8.07 17.58 2.11
CA ARG A 194 -6.66 18.02 2.07
C ARG A 194 -5.91 17.08 1.14
N GLN A 195 -5.74 17.48 -0.12
CA GLN A 195 -4.79 16.83 -1.03
C GLN A 195 -3.37 16.95 -0.46
N THR A 196 -2.87 15.85 0.08
CA THR A 196 -1.45 15.65 0.39
C THR A 196 -0.99 14.42 -0.39
N CYS A 197 -0.49 14.66 -1.59
CA CYS A 197 -0.04 13.60 -2.49
C CYS A 197 1.21 12.93 -1.90
N TYR A 198 1.11 11.65 -1.54
CA TYR A 198 2.29 10.82 -1.31
C TYR A 198 2.52 9.98 -2.57
N SER A 199 3.35 10.52 -3.46
CA SER A 199 3.92 9.74 -4.55
C SER A 199 5.30 9.28 -4.12
N SER A 200 5.38 8.01 -3.73
CA SER A 200 6.53 7.25 -4.19
C SER A 200 6.18 6.71 -5.57
N LYS A 201 7.15 6.76 -6.48
CA LYS A 201 7.21 5.80 -7.59
C LYS A 201 7.39 4.39 -6.96
N GLN A 202 7.85 3.43 -7.75
CA GLN A 202 8.74 2.35 -7.29
C GLN A 202 8.31 0.82 -7.27
N GLY A 203 8.88 0.00 -8.18
CA GLY A 203 8.83 -1.48 -8.33
C GLY A 203 10.18 -2.04 -8.86
N LEU A 204 10.69 -3.13 -8.31
CA LEU A 204 12.13 -3.35 -8.07
C LEU A 204 12.97 -3.77 -9.30
N ILE A 205 14.22 -3.32 -9.41
CA ILE A 205 15.27 -3.88 -10.28
C ILE A 205 16.46 -4.34 -9.42
N ILE A 206 17.02 -5.52 -9.71
CA ILE A 206 18.22 -6.08 -9.03
C ILE A 206 19.27 -6.49 -10.07
N GLU A 207 20.47 -5.90 -10.08
CA GLU A 207 21.61 -6.47 -10.83
C GLU A 207 22.32 -7.57 -10.01
N GLY A 208 22.49 -8.76 -10.62
CA GLY A 208 23.28 -9.87 -10.08
C GLY A 208 24.41 -10.31 -11.01
N GLU A 209 25.56 -10.70 -10.44
CA GLU A 209 26.74 -11.16 -11.18
C GLU A 209 27.09 -12.63 -10.83
N THR A 210 27.40 -13.46 -11.84
CA THR A 210 27.69 -14.90 -11.65
C THR A 210 29.15 -15.16 -11.33
N VAL A 211 29.41 -15.87 -10.23
CA VAL A 211 30.73 -16.40 -9.88
C VAL A 211 31.10 -17.58 -10.81
N GLN A 212 32.39 -17.69 -11.15
CA GLN A 212 32.97 -18.66 -12.10
C GLN A 212 32.85 -20.13 -11.68
#